data_AF-X1P3H3-F1
#
_entry.id   AF-X1P3H3-F1
#
_cell.length_a   1.000
_cell.length_b   1.000
_cell.length_c   1.000
_cell.angle_alpha   90.00
_cell.angle_beta   90.00
_cell.angle_gamma   90.00
#
_symmetry.space_group_name_H-M   'P 1'
#
loop_
_entity.id
_entity.type
_entity.pdbx_description
1 polymer ?
#
loop_
_entity_poly.entity_id
_entity_poly.type
_entity_poly.pdbx_seq_one_letter_code
_entity_poly.pdbx_strand_id
1 'polypeptide(L)' 'LHLVMPRNASVEEAHRMCDHLEQDIEAKLPHSIVTIHVEPDSKKGD' A
#
# COMPACT_ATOMS: atom_id res chain seq x y z
N LEU A 1 -4.93 3.78 -5.94
CA LEU A 1 -4.94 2.35 -5.54
C LEU A 1 -5.36 2.27 -4.07
N HIS A 2 -6.10 1.24 -3.65
CA HIS A 2 -6.36 0.97 -2.24
C HIS A 2 -5.53 -0.23 -1.80
N LEU A 3 -4.82 -0.09 -0.70
CA LEU A 3 -4.00 -1.14 -0.10
C LEU A 3 -4.59 -1.49 1.27
N VAL A 4 -5.10 -2.71 1.38
CA VAL A 4 -5.65 -3.23 2.64
C VAL A 4 -4.54 -3.87 3.44
N MET A 5 -4.34 -3.43 4.68
CA MET A 5 -3.30 -3.96 5.58
C MET A 5 -3.87 -4.38 6.94
N PRO A 6 -3.21 -5.28 7.68
CA PRO A 6 -3.62 -5.61 9.05
C PRO A 6 -3.79 -4.35 9.91
N ARG A 7 -4.81 -4.32 10.78
CA ARG A 7 -5.07 -3.16 11.68
C ARG A 7 -3.91 -2.80 12.59
N ASN A 8 -3.07 -3.78 12.93
CA ASN A 8 -1.90 -3.63 13.76
C ASN A 8 -0.63 -3.30 12.96
N ALA A 9 -0.72 -3.18 11.63
CA ALA A 9 0.39 -2.71 10.83
C ALA A 9 0.78 -1.30 11.27
N SER A 10 2.06 -1.10 11.51
CA SER A 10 2.60 0.22 11.77
C SER A 10 2.54 1.09 10.53
N VAL A 11 2.51 2.40 10.75
CA VAL A 11 2.62 3.39 9.65
C VAL A 11 3.91 3.16 8.85
N GLU A 12 4.98 2.75 9.51
CA GLU A 12 6.26 2.45 8.86
C GLU A 12 6.16 1.25 7.91
N GLU A 13 5.54 0.15 8.35
CA GLU A 13 5.31 -1.03 7.50
C GLU A 13 4.43 -0.69 6.29
N ALA A 14 3.41 0.15 6.50
CA ALA A 14 2.57 0.64 5.42
C ALA A 14 3.36 1.47 4.39
N HIS A 15 4.22 2.38 4.84
CA HIS A 15 5.09 3.15 3.94
C HIS A 15 6.05 2.27 3.15
N ARG A 16 6.73 1.32 3.80
CA ARG A 16 7.63 0.40 3.09
C ARG A 16 6.90 -0.39 2.01
N MET A 17 5.64 -0.76 2.26
CA MET A 17 4.84 -1.46 1.26
C MET A 17 4.43 -0.56 0.10
N CYS A 18 4.00 0.67 0.39
CA CYS A 18 3.72 1.66 -0.64
C CYS A 18 4.94 1.94 -1.52
N ASP A 19 6.10 2.20 -0.93
CA ASP A 19 7.35 2.48 -1.67
C ASP A 19 7.71 1.34 -2.63
N HIS A 20 7.58 0.09 -2.16
CA HIS A 20 7.85 -1.08 -2.99
C HIS A 20 6.88 -1.17 -4.18
N LEU A 21 5.58 -0.96 -3.94
CA LEU A 21 4.57 -0.98 -5.00
C LEU A 21 4.77 0.16 -6.01
N GLU A 22 5.12 1.35 -5.53
CA GLU A 22 5.41 2.51 -6.39
C GLU A 22 6.60 2.24 -7.32
N GLN A 23 7.69 1.67 -6.79
CA GLN A 23 8.85 1.26 -7.59
C GLN A 23 8.49 0.22 -8.65
N ASP A 24 7.72 -0.80 -8.27
CA ASP A 24 7.29 -1.87 -9.18
C ASP A 24 6.37 -1.35 -10.29
N ILE A 25 5.49 -0.39 -9.97
CA ILE A 25 4.59 0.24 -10.95
C ILE A 25 5.40 1.12 -11.89
N GLU A 26 6.28 1.98 -11.38
CA GLU A 26 7.09 2.88 -12.20
C GLU A 26 8.03 2.11 -13.14
N ALA A 27 8.57 0.97 -12.69
CA ALA A 27 9.38 0.08 -13.54
C ALA A 27 8.60 -0.51 -14.72
N LYS A 28 7.29 -0.75 -14.56
CA LYS A 28 6.41 -1.31 -15.60
C LYS A 28 5.73 -0.24 -16.44
N LEU A 29 5.46 0.93 -15.85
CA LEU A 29 4.77 2.06 -16.43
C LEU A 29 5.57 3.33 -16.14
N PRO A 30 6.64 3.61 -16.89
CA PRO A 30 7.45 4.80 -16.69
C PRO A 30 6.63 6.08 -16.83
N HIS A 31 6.94 7.09 -16.02
CA HIS A 31 6.26 8.38 -15.94
C HIS A 31 4.82 8.30 -15.41
N SER A 32 4.49 7.23 -14.68
CA SER A 32 3.19 7.11 -14.03
C SER A 32 3.17 7.93 -12.74
N ILE A 33 2.02 8.53 -12.42
CA ILE A 33 1.80 9.15 -11.10
C ILE A 33 0.87 8.23 -10.33
N VAL A 34 1.42 7.58 -9.32
CA VAL A 34 0.70 6.61 -8.48
C VAL A 34 0.35 7.27 -7.14
N THR A 35 -0.86 6.98 -6.65
CA THR A 35 -1.27 7.36 -5.30
C THR A 35 -1.92 6.14 -4.65
N ILE A 36 -1.39 5.75 -3.49
CA ILE A 36 -1.83 4.58 -2.73
C ILE A 36 -2.49 5.05 -1.45
N HIS A 37 -3.77 4.68 -1.27
CA HIS A 37 -4.50 4.88 -0.04
C HIS A 37 -4.42 3.59 0.78
N VAL A 38 -3.84 3.66 1.98
CA VAL A 38 -3.77 2.53 2.90
C VAL A 38 -4.99 2.53 3.81
N GLU A 39 -5.68 1.40 3.86
CA GLU A 39 -6.82 1.19 4.74
C GLU A 39 -6.61 -0.08 5.59
N PRO A 40 -7.05 -0.10 6.86
CA PRO A 40 -6.99 -1.29 7.67
C PRO A 40 -7.99 -2.34 7.19
N ASP A 41 -7.64 -3.62 7.31
CA ASP A 41 -8.53 -4.75 7.02
C ASP A 41 -9.86 -4.59 7.76
N SER A 42 -10.95 -4.73 7.02
CA SER A 42 -12.32 -4.53 7.50
C SER A 42 -12.87 -5.73 8.27
N LYS A 43 -12.24 -6.90 8.18
CA LYS A 43 -12.65 -8.06 8.98
C LYS A 43 -12.56 -7.74 10.48
N LYS A 44 -13.70 -7.80 11.17
CA LYS A 44 -13.72 -8.10 12.61
C LYS A 44 -13.27 -9.56 12.72
N GLY A 45 -12.42 -9.87 13.70
CA GLY A 45 -12.14 -11.28 14.01
C GLY A 45 -13.46 -12.01 14.22
N ASP A 46 -13.61 -13.14 13.53
CA ASP A 46 -14.60 -14.17 13.89
C ASP A 46 -14.33 -14.66 15.33
#